data_AF-A0AAD3XPL0-F1
#
_entry.id   AF-A0AAD3XPL0-F1
#
_cell.length_a   1.000
_cell.length_b   1.000
_cell.length_c   1.000
_cell.angle_alpha   90.00
_cell.angle_beta   90.00
_cell.angle_gamma   90.00
#
_symmetry.space_group_name_H-M   'P 1'
#
loop_
_entity.id
_entity.type
_entity.pdbx_description
1 polymer ?
#
loop_
_entity_poly.entity_id
_entity_poly.type
_entity_poly.pdbx_seq_one_letter_code
_entity_poly.pdbx_strand_id
1 'polypeptide(L)'
;MLTVTDDQGYHMDDLDIADKILGLLIGGHDTASVAITFVIFYLAELPHIYNMVYEEQMEIVRSKASGELLNWDDIQKMKYSWNVACEVMRLIPPLQGGFREAIQNFTYAGFFVPKGWKLYWNAYSTHRNCEHFSEPEKFDPTRFEGNGPAPYTYVPFGGGPRMCPGKEYARLEILVFMYNLVKRFKWEKVLPKENIIVNPLPTPSKGLPIRLIPHHL
;
A
#
# COMPACT_ATOMS: atom_id res chain seq x y z
N MET A 1 12.03 -19.12 2.12
CA MET A 1 10.72 -19.73 2.36
C MET A 1 10.58 -21.05 1.59
N LEU A 2 10.77 -21.06 0.26
CA LEU A 2 10.61 -22.29 -0.55
C LEU A 2 11.76 -23.30 -0.42
N THR A 3 12.93 -22.86 0.05
CA THR A 3 14.11 -23.71 0.25
C THR A 3 14.33 -24.09 1.72
N VAL A 4 13.39 -23.72 2.60
CA VAL A 4 13.51 -23.94 4.05
C VAL A 4 13.07 -25.36 4.37
N THR A 5 13.85 -26.04 5.22
CA THR A 5 13.46 -27.32 5.81
C THR A 5 12.69 -27.11 7.11
N ASP A 6 11.83 -28.05 7.46
CA ASP A 6 11.22 -28.09 8.79
C ASP A 6 12.24 -28.45 9.89
N ASP A 7 11.79 -28.51 11.14
CA ASP A 7 12.62 -28.84 12.32
C ASP A 7 13.23 -30.26 12.25
N GLN A 8 12.76 -31.10 11.32
CA GLN A 8 13.20 -32.47 11.10
C GLN A 8 14.10 -32.60 9.86
N GLY A 9 14.35 -31.49 9.14
CA GLY A 9 15.20 -31.45 7.95
C GLY A 9 14.48 -31.79 6.64
N TYR A 10 13.15 -31.92 6.65
CA TYR A 10 12.38 -32.22 5.43
C TYR A 10 12.08 -30.94 4.64
N HIS A 11 12.22 -31.03 3.32
CA HIS A 11 11.77 -29.99 2.41
C HIS A 11 10.26 -30.02 2.21
N MET A 12 9.71 -28.86 1.88
CA MET A 12 8.32 -28.73 1.43
C MET A 12 8.12 -29.50 0.12
N ASP A 13 6.98 -30.18 -0.02
CA ASP A 13 6.67 -30.89 -1.26
C ASP A 13 6.31 -29.91 -2.39
N ASP A 14 6.36 -30.40 -3.64
CA ASP A 14 6.16 -29.56 -4.83
C ASP A 14 4.75 -28.94 -4.88
N LEU A 15 3.73 -29.60 -4.32
CA LEU A 15 2.36 -29.09 -4.32
C LEU A 15 2.20 -27.96 -3.31
N ASP A 16 2.76 -28.12 -2.11
CA ASP A 16 2.82 -27.08 -1.10
C ASP A 16 3.59 -25.85 -1.62
N ILE A 17 4.72 -26.06 -2.32
CA ILE A 17 5.48 -24.99 -2.97
C ILE A 17 4.62 -24.26 -4.00
N ALA A 18 3.91 -24.99 -4.86
CA ALA A 18 3.02 -24.40 -5.86
C ALA A 18 1.90 -23.58 -5.21
N ASP A 19 1.29 -24.08 -4.13
CA ASP A 19 0.26 -23.38 -3.36
C ASP A 19 0.80 -22.10 -2.71
N LYS A 20 2.03 -22.12 -2.17
CA LYS A 20 2.66 -20.89 -1.64
C LYS A 20 2.92 -19.88 -2.74
N ILE A 21 3.42 -20.29 -3.90
CA ILE A 21 3.67 -19.39 -5.04
C ILE A 21 2.36 -18.76 -5.50
N LEU A 22 1.29 -19.54 -5.64
CA LEU A 22 -0.02 -19.02 -6.02
C LEU A 22 -0.57 -18.03 -4.99
N GLY A 23 -0.44 -18.34 -3.70
CA GLY A 23 -0.83 -17.43 -2.62
C GLY A 23 -0.06 -16.12 -2.63
N LEU A 24 1.25 -16.15 -2.88
CA LEU A 24 2.09 -14.95 -3.02
C LEU A 24 1.71 -14.13 -4.25
N LEU A 25 1.42 -14.78 -5.38
CA LEU A 25 1.03 -14.11 -6.62
C LEU A 25 -0.30 -13.36 -6.45
N ILE A 26 -1.32 -14.04 -5.93
CA ILE A 26 -2.65 -13.42 -5.69
C ILE A 26 -2.54 -12.29 -4.66
N GLY A 27 -1.87 -12.55 -3.53
CA GLY A 27 -1.72 -11.57 -2.46
C GLY A 27 -0.92 -10.33 -2.89
N GLY A 28 0.11 -10.51 -3.73
CA GLY A 28 0.96 -9.45 -4.24
C GLY A 28 0.31 -8.64 -5.37
N HIS A 29 -0.37 -9.29 -6.31
CA HIS A 29 -0.91 -8.63 -7.50
C HIS A 29 -2.06 -7.68 -7.18
N ASP A 30 -3.13 -8.18 -6.56
CA ASP A 30 -4.37 -7.41 -6.46
C ASP A 30 -4.23 -6.24 -5.48
N THR A 31 -3.52 -6.45 -4.37
CA THR A 31 -3.33 -5.40 -3.36
C THR A 31 -2.40 -4.29 -3.83
N ALA A 32 -1.30 -4.63 -4.52
CA ALA A 32 -0.39 -3.64 -5.10
C ALA A 32 -1.07 -2.87 -6.23
N SER A 33 -1.82 -3.54 -7.11
CA SER A 33 -2.58 -2.91 -8.20
C SER A 33 -3.55 -1.85 -7.67
N VAL A 34 -4.26 -2.14 -6.59
CA VAL A 34 -5.16 -1.19 -5.92
C VAL A 34 -4.38 0.00 -5.36
N ALA A 35 -3.30 -0.25 -4.61
CA ALA A 35 -2.48 0.83 -4.05
C ALA A 35 -1.92 1.76 -5.14
N ILE A 36 -1.38 1.20 -6.22
CA ILE A 36 -0.86 1.94 -7.37
C ILE A 36 -1.97 2.74 -8.06
N THR A 37 -3.15 2.13 -8.28
CA THR A 37 -4.30 2.81 -8.89
C THR A 37 -4.68 4.05 -8.10
N PHE A 38 -4.74 3.96 -6.77
CA PHE A 38 -5.09 5.12 -5.94
C PHE A 38 -3.96 6.12 -5.78
N VAL A 39 -2.69 5.70 -5.88
CA VAL A 39 -1.57 6.65 -6.03
C VAL A 39 -1.77 7.50 -7.28
N ILE A 40 -2.04 6.88 -8.43
CA ILE A 40 -2.32 7.59 -9.69
C ILE A 40 -3.54 8.51 -9.54
N PHE A 41 -4.60 8.03 -8.89
CA PHE A 41 -5.82 8.80 -8.63
C PHE A 41 -5.52 10.09 -7.85
N TYR A 42 -4.87 9.99 -6.69
CA TYR A 42 -4.60 11.14 -5.83
C TYR A 42 -3.59 12.10 -6.44
N LEU A 43 -2.57 11.59 -7.11
CA LEU A 43 -1.60 12.43 -7.83
C LEU A 43 -2.24 13.21 -8.99
N ALA A 44 -3.29 12.68 -9.62
CA ALA A 44 -4.07 13.42 -10.61
C ALA A 44 -4.94 14.52 -9.98
N GLU A 45 -5.43 14.33 -8.75
CA GLU A 45 -6.28 15.29 -8.04
C GLU A 45 -5.48 16.37 -7.28
N LEU A 46 -4.23 16.09 -6.94
CA LEU A 46 -3.40 16.93 -6.07
C LEU A 46 -2.13 17.38 -6.81
N PRO A 47 -2.21 18.38 -7.72
CA PRO A 47 -1.07 18.84 -8.50
C PRO A 47 0.14 19.28 -7.66
N HIS A 48 -0.11 19.85 -6.48
CA HIS A 48 0.96 20.26 -5.57
C HIS A 48 1.73 19.06 -5.00
N ILE A 49 1.05 17.97 -4.65
CA ILE A 49 1.68 16.71 -4.21
C ILE A 49 2.41 16.05 -5.37
N TYR A 50 1.79 16.02 -6.57
CA TYR A 50 2.45 15.52 -7.78
C TYR A 50 3.76 16.24 -8.06
N ASN A 51 3.79 17.58 -7.96
CA ASN A 51 5.01 18.34 -8.22
C ASN A 51 6.13 17.98 -7.25
N MET A 52 5.83 17.79 -5.96
CA MET A 52 6.82 17.36 -4.96
C MET A 52 7.37 15.95 -5.26
N VAL A 53 6.50 15.01 -5.65
CA VAL A 53 6.93 13.66 -6.10
C VAL A 53 7.78 13.75 -7.36
N TYR A 54 7.38 14.58 -8.32
CA TYR A 54 8.11 14.79 -9.56
C TYR A 54 9.50 15.37 -9.29
N GLU A 55 9.61 16.40 -8.44
CA GLU A 55 10.89 16.99 -8.05
C GLU A 55 11.82 15.96 -7.40
N GLU A 56 11.33 15.20 -6.40
CA GLU A 56 12.10 14.12 -5.75
C GLU A 56 12.63 13.10 -6.76
N GLN A 57 11.81 12.69 -7.72
CA GLN A 57 12.22 11.72 -8.72
C GLN A 57 13.15 12.29 -9.79
N MET A 58 12.98 13.56 -10.17
CA MET A 58 13.87 14.21 -11.12
C MET A 58 15.27 14.44 -10.54
N GLU A 59 15.41 14.61 -9.22
CA GLU A 59 16.72 14.57 -8.56
C GLU A 59 17.41 13.22 -8.74
N ILE A 60 16.69 12.11 -8.59
CA ILE A 60 17.20 10.77 -8.86
C ILE A 60 17.62 10.64 -10.32
N VAL A 61 16.76 11.04 -11.27
CA VAL A 61 17.08 11.02 -12.71
C VAL A 61 18.37 11.77 -13.02
N ARG A 62 18.55 12.98 -12.48
CA ARG A 62 19.75 13.81 -12.71
C ARG A 62 21.02 13.21 -12.12
N SER A 63 20.90 12.39 -11.08
CA SER A 63 22.04 11.73 -10.44
C SER A 63 22.54 10.50 -11.20
N LYS A 64 21.80 10.03 -12.21
CA LYS A 64 22.04 8.76 -12.90
C LYS A 64 22.66 8.97 -14.29
N ALA A 65 23.49 8.04 -14.71
CA ALA A 65 23.99 8.01 -16.08
C ALA A 65 22.85 7.65 -17.07
N SER A 66 23.01 8.07 -18.32
CA SER A 66 22.05 7.73 -19.37
C SER A 66 21.90 6.20 -19.49
N GLY A 67 20.66 5.71 -19.41
CA GLY A 67 20.34 4.28 -19.46
C GLY A 67 20.50 3.52 -18.14
N GLU A 68 20.97 4.16 -17.07
CA GLU A 68 21.13 3.50 -15.77
C GLU A 68 19.77 3.23 -15.10
N LEU A 69 19.57 1.99 -14.66
CA LEU A 69 18.36 1.56 -13.94
C LEU A 69 18.42 1.91 -12.45
N LEU A 70 17.26 1.99 -11.79
CA LEU A 70 17.18 2.20 -10.34
C LEU A 70 17.98 1.14 -9.58
N ASN A 71 18.74 1.58 -8.59
CA ASN A 71 19.39 0.72 -7.60
C ASN A 71 18.72 0.90 -6.22
N TRP A 72 19.19 0.15 -5.21
CA TRP A 72 18.63 0.21 -3.86
C TRP A 72 18.75 1.59 -3.21
N ASP A 73 19.87 2.29 -3.42
CA ASP A 73 20.09 3.62 -2.84
C ASP A 73 19.09 4.64 -3.40
N ASP A 74 18.71 4.51 -4.67
CA ASP A 74 17.69 5.35 -5.29
C ASP A 74 16.32 5.14 -4.64
N ILE A 75 15.94 3.90 -4.35
CA ILE A 75 14.67 3.57 -3.67
C ILE A 75 14.65 4.16 -2.25
N GLN A 76 15.78 4.20 -1.55
CA GLN A 76 15.87 4.80 -0.21
C GLN A 76 15.75 6.34 -0.23
N LYS A 77 16.02 6.99 -1.36
CA LYS A 77 15.85 8.43 -1.53
C LYS A 77 14.39 8.84 -1.75
N MET A 78 13.52 7.93 -2.22
CA MET A 78 12.09 8.19 -2.53
C MET A 78 11.20 8.26 -1.27
N LYS A 79 11.61 9.05 -0.27
CA LYS A 79 10.95 9.14 1.03
C LYS A 79 9.58 9.80 0.93
N TYR A 80 9.49 10.91 0.22
CA TYR A 80 8.23 11.64 0.03
C TYR A 80 7.26 10.82 -0.82
N SER A 81 7.73 10.21 -1.91
CA SER A 81 6.93 9.26 -2.71
C SER A 81 6.36 8.12 -1.86
N TRP A 82 7.14 7.58 -0.91
CA TRP A 82 6.64 6.56 0.00
C TRP A 82 5.62 7.09 1.02
N ASN A 83 5.81 8.32 1.52
CA ASN A 83 4.84 8.97 2.38
C ASN A 83 3.50 9.20 1.68
N VAL A 84 3.53 9.58 0.39
CA VAL A 84 2.34 9.68 -0.46
C VAL A 84 1.65 8.33 -0.59
N ALA A 85 2.38 7.27 -0.91
CA ALA A 85 1.82 5.92 -0.98
C ALA A 85 1.22 5.46 0.37
N CYS A 86 1.84 5.84 1.49
CA CYS A 86 1.31 5.56 2.81
C CYS A 86 0.00 6.30 3.09
N GLU A 87 -0.09 7.58 2.74
CA GLU A 87 -1.30 8.36 2.92
C GLU A 87 -2.44 7.88 2.01
N VAL A 88 -2.12 7.42 0.80
CA VAL A 88 -3.06 6.70 -0.07
C VAL A 88 -3.59 5.45 0.63
N MET A 89 -2.73 4.59 1.17
CA MET A 89 -3.16 3.38 1.88
C MET A 89 -3.86 3.67 3.21
N ARG A 90 -3.63 4.84 3.82
CA ARG A 90 -4.40 5.29 4.99
C ARG A 90 -5.84 5.54 4.60
N LEU A 91 -6.06 6.34 3.57
CA LEU A 91 -7.40 6.73 3.11
C LEU A 91 -8.11 5.60 2.38
N ILE A 92 -7.41 4.86 1.53
CA ILE A 92 -7.93 3.78 0.69
C ILE A 92 -7.07 2.53 0.92
N PRO A 93 -7.23 1.84 2.06
CA PRO A 93 -6.50 0.60 2.31
C PRO A 93 -6.96 -0.47 1.30
N PRO A 94 -6.05 -1.19 0.61
CA PRO A 94 -6.44 -2.23 -0.34
C PRO A 94 -7.36 -3.28 0.30
N LEU A 95 -7.05 -3.69 1.53
CA LEU A 95 -7.91 -4.54 2.35
C LEU A 95 -8.51 -3.73 3.50
N GLN A 96 -9.83 -3.79 3.65
CA GLN A 96 -10.55 -3.02 4.68
C GLN A 96 -10.33 -3.55 6.11
N GLY A 97 -9.83 -4.78 6.26
CA GLY A 97 -9.74 -5.45 7.53
C GLY A 97 -9.65 -6.96 7.39
N GLY A 98 -9.86 -7.68 8.48
CA GLY A 98 -9.83 -9.14 8.45
C GLY A 98 -10.55 -9.79 9.63
N PHE A 99 -11.00 -11.02 9.41
CA PHE A 99 -11.65 -11.82 10.45
C PHE A 99 -10.65 -12.59 11.31
N ARG A 100 -10.99 -12.77 12.58
CA ARG A 100 -10.38 -13.72 13.52
C ARG A 100 -11.49 -14.44 14.28
N GLU A 101 -11.19 -15.63 14.79
CA GLU A 101 -12.09 -16.35 15.68
C GLU A 101 -11.50 -16.39 17.09
N ALA A 102 -12.32 -16.10 18.10
CA ALA A 102 -11.94 -16.23 19.50
C ALA A 102 -11.79 -17.72 19.86
N ILE A 103 -10.56 -18.21 20.03
CA ILE A 103 -10.31 -19.62 20.38
C ILE A 103 -10.56 -19.94 21.86
N GLN A 104 -10.71 -18.89 22.69
CA GLN A 104 -11.04 -18.95 24.11
C GLN A 104 -11.84 -17.72 24.52
N ASN A 105 -12.49 -17.78 25.68
CA ASN A 105 -13.12 -16.61 26.28
C ASN A 105 -12.04 -15.60 26.70
N PHE A 106 -12.25 -14.31 26.44
CA PHE A 106 -11.37 -13.25 26.91
C PHE A 106 -12.13 -11.93 27.14
N THR A 107 -11.51 -10.99 27.84
CA THR A 107 -12.04 -9.62 28.01
C THR A 107 -11.11 -8.64 27.31
N TYR A 108 -11.69 -7.72 26.54
CA TYR A 108 -10.95 -6.64 25.88
C TYR A 108 -11.68 -5.32 26.05
N ALA A 109 -10.97 -4.29 26.52
CA ALA A 109 -11.54 -2.97 26.79
C ALA A 109 -12.83 -3.00 27.63
N GLY A 110 -12.92 -3.94 28.60
CA GLY A 110 -14.11 -4.13 29.44
C GLY A 110 -15.22 -5.00 28.83
N PHE A 111 -15.11 -5.41 27.57
CA PHE A 111 -16.07 -6.27 26.89
C PHE A 111 -15.67 -7.75 26.97
N PHE A 112 -16.59 -8.60 27.42
CA PHE A 112 -16.41 -10.05 27.39
C PHE A 112 -16.69 -10.61 25.99
N VAL A 113 -15.72 -11.35 25.43
CA VAL A 113 -15.79 -12.00 24.13
C VAL A 113 -15.80 -13.53 24.33
N PRO A 114 -16.92 -14.21 24.04
CA PRO A 114 -17.00 -15.66 24.11
C PRO A 114 -16.15 -16.38 23.06
N LYS A 115 -15.68 -17.58 23.39
CA LYS A 115 -15.10 -18.54 22.45
C LYS A 115 -16.07 -18.79 21.28
N GLY A 116 -15.52 -18.87 20.07
CA GLY A 116 -16.24 -19.09 18.82
C GLY A 116 -16.77 -17.81 18.16
N TRP A 117 -16.69 -16.65 18.82
CA TRP A 117 -17.08 -15.39 18.19
C TRP A 117 -16.10 -14.98 17.09
N LYS A 118 -16.66 -14.47 15.99
CA LYS A 118 -15.91 -13.88 14.89
C LYS A 118 -15.69 -12.39 15.18
N LEU A 119 -14.43 -11.99 15.18
CA LEU A 119 -13.98 -10.62 15.37
C LEU A 119 -13.55 -10.08 14.00
N TYR A 120 -13.95 -8.84 13.70
CA TYR A 120 -13.49 -8.14 12.51
C TYR A 120 -12.78 -6.85 12.93
N TRP A 121 -11.49 -6.75 12.64
CA TRP A 121 -10.77 -5.49 12.76
C TRP A 121 -10.88 -4.74 11.43
N ASN A 122 -11.02 -3.42 11.49
CA ASN A 122 -11.31 -2.59 10.32
C ASN A 122 -10.24 -1.48 10.18
N ALA A 123 -9.35 -1.63 9.21
CA ALA A 123 -8.30 -0.65 8.90
C ALA A 123 -8.90 0.71 8.50
N TYR A 124 -9.95 0.72 7.69
CA TYR A 124 -10.57 1.94 7.16
C TYR A 124 -11.08 2.88 8.26
N SER A 125 -11.76 2.32 9.27
CA SER A 125 -12.26 3.05 10.44
C SER A 125 -11.12 3.47 11.36
N THR A 126 -10.15 2.58 11.63
CA THR A 126 -8.97 2.92 12.46
C THR A 126 -8.16 4.06 11.85
N HIS A 127 -7.93 4.04 10.53
CA HIS A 127 -7.19 5.06 9.79
C HIS A 127 -7.90 6.43 9.72
N ARG A 128 -9.19 6.47 10.07
CA ARG A 128 -10.03 7.68 10.13
C ARG A 128 -10.40 8.11 11.55
N ASN A 129 -9.87 7.43 12.57
CA ASN A 129 -10.10 7.87 13.94
C ASN A 129 -9.41 9.22 14.18
N CYS A 130 -10.19 10.26 14.49
CA CYS A 130 -9.69 11.61 14.73
C CYS A 130 -8.78 11.73 15.98
N GLU A 131 -8.86 10.76 16.90
CA GLU A 131 -7.95 10.67 18.05
C GLU A 131 -6.52 10.28 17.62
N HIS A 132 -6.36 9.67 16.45
CA HIS A 132 -5.06 9.22 15.93
C HIS A 132 -4.64 10.02 14.69
N PHE A 133 -5.59 10.51 13.89
CA PHE A 133 -5.36 11.29 12.68
C PHE A 133 -6.22 12.55 12.72
N SER A 134 -5.63 13.68 13.11
CA SER A 134 -6.26 15.00 13.03
C SER A 134 -6.71 15.30 11.60
N GLU A 135 -7.90 15.87 11.39
CA GLU A 135 -8.47 16.08 10.05
C GLU A 135 -8.41 14.80 9.18
N PRO A 136 -9.06 13.70 9.58
CA PRO A 136 -8.80 12.36 9.03
C PRO A 136 -9.10 12.22 7.53
N GLU A 137 -9.94 13.07 6.95
CA GLU A 137 -10.24 13.06 5.51
C GLU A 137 -9.25 13.89 4.67
N LYS A 138 -8.40 14.71 5.31
CA LYS A 138 -7.39 15.52 4.63
C LYS A 138 -6.22 14.63 4.22
N PHE A 139 -5.90 14.64 2.93
CA PHE A 139 -4.71 14.00 2.38
C PHE A 139 -3.46 14.79 2.79
N ASP A 140 -2.65 14.21 3.66
CA ASP A 140 -1.44 14.83 4.19
C ASP A 140 -0.30 13.80 4.34
N PRO A 141 0.64 13.74 3.38
CA PRO A 141 1.81 12.85 3.44
C PRO A 141 2.73 13.12 4.63
N THR A 142 2.72 14.32 5.20
CA THR A 142 3.63 14.70 6.29
C THR A 142 3.38 13.89 7.57
N ARG A 143 2.20 13.25 7.69
CA ARG A 143 1.87 12.29 8.76
C ARG A 143 2.84 11.11 8.86
N PHE A 144 3.56 10.81 7.78
CA PHE A 144 4.52 9.69 7.71
C PHE A 144 5.98 10.16 7.78
N GLU A 145 6.23 11.44 8.04
CA GLU A 145 7.57 11.93 8.33
C GLU A 145 8.02 11.54 9.75
N GLY A 146 9.35 11.50 9.96
CA GLY A 146 9.94 11.16 11.24
C GLY A 146 9.59 9.74 11.70
N ASN A 147 8.96 9.63 12.87
CA ASN A 147 8.59 8.34 13.46
C ASN A 147 7.26 7.77 12.92
N GLY A 148 6.50 8.56 12.14
CA GLY A 148 5.20 8.18 11.61
C GLY A 148 4.11 8.00 12.70
N PRO A 149 2.97 7.39 12.32
CA PRO A 149 1.83 7.19 13.23
C PRO A 149 2.16 6.23 14.39
N ALA A 150 1.42 6.38 15.50
CA ALA A 150 1.56 5.50 16.66
C ALA A 150 1.30 4.02 16.28
N PRO A 151 1.94 3.05 16.95
CA PRO A 151 1.73 1.63 16.67
C PRO A 151 0.24 1.25 16.68
N TYR A 152 -0.16 0.38 15.74
CA TYR A 152 -1.54 -0.10 15.56
C TYR A 152 -2.59 0.96 15.19
N THR A 153 -2.19 2.21 14.91
CA THR A 153 -3.10 3.24 14.35
C THR A 153 -3.05 3.30 12.82
N TYR A 154 -1.95 2.87 12.21
CA TYR A 154 -1.78 2.69 10.77
C TYR A 154 -1.42 1.23 10.48
N VAL A 155 -2.37 0.48 9.92
CA VAL A 155 -2.31 -0.98 9.76
C VAL A 155 -2.71 -1.47 8.35
N PRO A 156 -2.30 -0.83 7.24
CA PRO A 156 -2.66 -1.32 5.89
C PRO A 156 -2.02 -2.67 5.57
N PHE A 157 -0.95 -3.04 6.28
CA PHE A 157 -0.28 -4.34 6.18
C PHE A 157 -0.62 -5.27 7.36
N GLY A 158 -1.65 -4.93 8.15
CA GLY A 158 -2.00 -5.62 9.39
C GLY A 158 -0.97 -5.39 10.51
N GLY A 159 -0.89 -6.35 11.44
CA GLY A 159 -0.02 -6.26 12.62
C GLY A 159 0.22 -7.60 13.30
N GLY A 160 1.20 -7.63 14.20
CA GLY A 160 1.57 -8.81 14.98
C GLY A 160 2.08 -9.97 14.11
N PRO A 161 1.93 -11.24 14.57
CA PRO A 161 2.43 -12.43 13.87
C PRO A 161 1.84 -12.69 12.49
N ARG A 162 0.78 -11.98 12.11
CA ARG A 162 0.08 -12.09 10.82
C ARG A 162 0.25 -10.82 9.98
N MET A 163 1.26 -10.00 10.26
CA MET A 163 1.62 -8.86 9.42
C MET A 163 2.01 -9.34 8.02
N CYS A 164 1.68 -8.55 7.00
CA CYS A 164 1.95 -8.87 5.61
C CYS A 164 3.46 -9.10 5.38
N PRO A 165 3.88 -10.29 4.91
CA PRO A 165 5.28 -10.55 4.61
C PRO A 165 5.76 -9.80 3.36
N GLY A 166 4.84 -9.35 2.51
CA GLY A 166 5.13 -8.63 1.26
C GLY A 166 5.31 -7.12 1.43
N LYS A 167 5.29 -6.57 2.65
CA LYS A 167 5.33 -5.11 2.88
C LYS A 167 6.48 -4.41 2.13
N GLU A 168 7.71 -4.89 2.28
CA GLU A 168 8.87 -4.27 1.62
C GLU A 168 8.89 -4.51 0.11
N TYR A 169 8.34 -5.64 -0.36
CA TYR A 169 8.16 -5.90 -1.78
C TYR A 169 7.14 -4.94 -2.40
N ALA A 170 6.00 -4.73 -1.75
CA ALA A 170 4.99 -3.77 -2.17
C ALA A 170 5.54 -2.34 -2.20
N ARG A 171 6.34 -1.95 -1.19
CA ARG A 171 7.06 -0.67 -1.19
C ARG A 171 7.92 -0.52 -2.44
N LEU A 172 8.72 -1.53 -2.78
CA LEU A 172 9.56 -1.52 -3.98
C LEU A 172 8.72 -1.39 -5.26
N GLU A 173 7.69 -2.22 -5.40
CA GLU A 173 6.81 -2.25 -6.58
C GLU A 173 6.13 -0.90 -6.82
N ILE A 174 5.52 -0.31 -5.78
CA ILE A 174 4.85 0.98 -5.85
C ILE A 174 5.82 2.09 -6.24
N LEU A 175 6.99 2.14 -5.60
CA LEU A 175 7.99 3.19 -5.85
C LEU A 175 8.60 3.08 -7.25
N VAL A 176 8.93 1.86 -7.70
CA VAL A 176 9.47 1.61 -9.04
C VAL A 176 8.42 1.97 -10.11
N PHE A 177 7.16 1.62 -9.90
CA PHE A 177 6.08 1.99 -10.80
C PHE A 177 5.93 3.51 -10.88
N MET A 178 5.82 4.17 -9.71
CA MET A 178 5.69 5.62 -9.60
C MET A 178 6.87 6.32 -10.29
N TYR A 179 8.10 5.83 -10.10
CA TYR A 179 9.30 6.35 -10.75
C TYR A 179 9.21 6.35 -12.26
N ASN A 180 8.84 5.21 -12.84
CA ASN A 180 8.83 5.05 -14.28
C ASN A 180 7.70 5.83 -14.96
N LEU A 181 6.59 6.06 -14.25
CA LEU A 181 5.47 6.84 -14.76
C LEU A 181 5.73 8.35 -14.66
N VAL A 182 6.03 8.84 -13.47
CA VAL A 182 6.17 10.29 -13.16
C VAL A 182 7.34 10.92 -13.93
N LYS A 183 8.46 10.21 -14.11
CA LYS A 183 9.61 10.74 -14.88
C LYS A 183 9.29 10.98 -16.37
N ARG A 184 8.24 10.37 -16.91
CA ARG A 184 7.90 10.42 -18.34
C ARG A 184 6.63 11.21 -18.62
N PHE A 185 5.65 11.14 -17.71
CA PHE A 185 4.32 11.66 -17.95
C PHE A 185 3.81 12.42 -16.74
N LYS A 186 3.10 13.51 -17.03
CA LYS A 186 1.99 13.99 -16.22
C LYS A 186 0.72 13.31 -16.70
N TRP A 187 -0.33 13.27 -15.88
CA TRP A 187 -1.63 12.76 -16.31
C TRP A 187 -2.77 13.54 -15.69
N GLU A 188 -3.95 13.31 -16.25
CA GLU A 188 -5.23 13.77 -15.72
C GLU A 188 -6.26 12.65 -15.86
N LYS A 189 -7.28 12.68 -14.99
CA LYS A 189 -8.40 11.74 -15.07
C LYS A 189 -9.26 12.10 -16.28
N VAL A 190 -9.57 11.12 -17.12
CA VAL A 190 -10.55 11.27 -18.21
C VAL A 190 -11.95 11.46 -17.63
N LEU A 191 -12.22 10.82 -16.49
CA LEU A 191 -13.46 10.96 -15.73
C LEU A 191 -13.17 11.70 -14.41
N PRO A 192 -13.48 13.00 -14.29
CA PRO A 192 -13.18 13.76 -13.08
C PRO A 192 -13.88 13.21 -11.83
N LYS A 193 -15.10 12.71 -12.01
CA LYS A 193 -15.90 12.08 -10.96
C LYS A 193 -16.21 10.64 -11.37
N GLU A 194 -15.74 9.72 -10.55
CA GLU A 194 -15.94 8.28 -10.73
C GLU A 194 -16.21 7.67 -9.36
N ASN A 195 -17.20 6.77 -9.29
CA ASN A 195 -17.51 6.09 -8.03
C ASN A 195 -16.43 5.05 -7.72
N ILE A 196 -16.09 4.94 -6.44
CA ILE A 196 -15.28 3.84 -5.92
C ILE A 196 -16.24 2.73 -5.49
N ILE A 197 -16.06 1.53 -6.06
CA ILE A 197 -16.80 0.33 -5.68
C ILE A 197 -15.88 -0.58 -4.84
N VAL A 198 -16.45 -1.33 -3.90
CA VAL A 198 -15.68 -2.23 -3.03
C VAL A 198 -16.24 -3.63 -3.17
N ASN A 199 -15.54 -4.51 -3.89
CA ASN A 199 -15.90 -5.93 -3.99
C ASN A 199 -14.74 -6.80 -4.54
N PRO A 200 -13.97 -7.52 -3.70
CA PRO A 200 -13.77 -7.28 -2.27
C PRO A 200 -12.84 -6.09 -1.99
N LEU A 201 -12.08 -5.64 -3.00
CA LEU A 201 -11.12 -4.53 -2.91
C LEU A 201 -11.72 -3.23 -3.47
N PRO A 202 -11.28 -2.05 -3.00
CA PRO A 202 -11.70 -0.79 -3.58
C PRO A 202 -11.13 -0.64 -4.99
N THR A 203 -11.99 -0.29 -5.95
CA THR A 203 -11.60 -0.01 -7.34
C THR A 203 -12.46 1.11 -7.92
N PRO A 204 -11.91 1.96 -8.80
CA PRO A 204 -12.70 2.89 -9.59
C PRO A 204 -13.65 2.11 -10.54
N SER A 205 -14.94 2.44 -10.53
CA SER A 205 -16.01 1.67 -11.20
C SER A 205 -15.89 1.52 -12.74
N LYS A 206 -15.02 2.31 -13.37
CA LYS A 206 -14.67 2.34 -14.80
C LYS A 206 -13.16 2.16 -15.03
N GLY A 207 -12.40 1.78 -14.01
CA GLY A 207 -10.98 1.41 -14.12
C GLY A 207 -10.00 2.58 -14.18
N LEU A 208 -10.40 3.79 -13.76
CA LEU A 208 -9.55 5.00 -13.75
C LEU A 208 -8.90 5.30 -15.11
N PRO A 209 -9.68 5.59 -16.16
CA PRO A 209 -9.10 6.02 -17.43
C PRO A 209 -8.34 7.34 -17.22
N ILE A 210 -7.05 7.35 -17.57
CA ILE A 210 -6.18 8.52 -17.51
C ILE A 210 -5.68 8.91 -18.90
N ARG A 211 -5.46 10.21 -19.10
CA ARG A 211 -4.76 10.74 -20.28
C ARG A 211 -3.33 11.07 -19.89
N LEU A 212 -2.37 10.40 -20.53
CA LEU A 212 -0.94 10.67 -20.34
C LEU A 212 -0.50 11.85 -21.18
N ILE A 213 0.24 12.77 -20.57
CA ILE A 213 0.82 13.97 -21.18
C ILE A 213 2.34 13.85 -20.97
N PRO A 214 3.14 13.62 -22.03
CA PRO A 214 4.59 13.56 -21.91
C PRO A 214 5.14 14.87 -21.34
N HIS A 215 6.17 14.78 -20.49
CA HIS A 215 6.94 15.97 -20.14
C HIS A 215 7.65 16.49 -21.38
N HIS A 216 7.65 17.80 -21.58
CA HIS A 216 8.51 18.43 -22.58
C HIS A 216 9.95 18.28 -22.09
N LEU A 217 10.68 17.32 -22.65
CA LEU A 217 12.12 17.14 -22.44
C LEU A 217 12.91 18.17 -23.24
#